data_AF-A0A6B3I4M6-F1
#
_entry.id   AF-A0A6B3I4M6-F1
#
_cell.length_a   1.000
_cell.length_b   1.000
_cell.length_c   1.000
_cell.angle_alpha   90.00
_cell.angle_beta   90.00
_cell.angle_gamma   90.00
#
_symmetry.space_group_name_H-M   'P 1'
#
loop_
_entity.id
_entity.type
_entity.pdbx_description
1 polymer ?
#
loop_
_entity_poly.entity_id
_entity_poly.type
_entity_poly.pdbx_seq_one_letter_code
_entity_poly.pdbx_strand_id
1 'polypeptide(L)' 'SALAAPLVLDLARLLARSHEAGLSGPRPELGFYFKDPDGGTSAALAEQYATLLAFAERLRGQA' A
#
# COMPACT_ATOMS: atom_id res chain seq x y z
N SER A 1 15.90 7.79 -12.50
CA SER A 1 14.53 7.49 -12.07
C SER A 1 14.09 6.09 -12.51
N ALA A 2 14.88 5.04 -12.22
CA ALA A 2 14.56 3.67 -12.64
C ALA A 2 13.78 2.89 -11.57
N LEU A 3 14.03 3.20 -10.29
CA LEU A 3 13.41 2.51 -9.15
C LEU A 3 12.03 3.09 -8.79
N ALA A 4 11.74 4.34 -9.15
CA ALA A 4 10.45 4.96 -8.84
C ALA A 4 9.32 4.50 -9.76
N ALA A 5 9.60 4.30 -11.05
CA ALA A 5 8.61 3.86 -12.04
C ALA A 5 7.87 2.56 -11.65
N PRO A 6 8.56 1.45 -11.26
CA PRO A 6 7.86 0.25 -10.83
C PRO A 6 7.04 0.47 -9.56
N LEU A 7 7.56 1.23 -8.58
CA LEU A 7 6.85 1.52 -7.33
C LEU A 7 5.53 2.28 -7.57
N VAL A 8 5.52 3.21 -8.53
CA VAL A 8 4.30 3.95 -8.90
C VAL A 8 3.26 3.02 -9.52
N LEU A 9 3.68 2.08 -10.38
CA LEU A 9 2.76 1.11 -10.98
C LEU A 9 2.17 0.17 -9.92
N ASP A 10 2.97 -0.28 -8.96
CA ASP A 10 2.50 -1.14 -7.89
C ASP A 10 1.51 -0.41 -6.97
N LEU A 11 1.82 0.83 -6.58
CA LEU A 11 0.93 1.69 -5.81
C LEU A 11 -0.41 1.88 -6.52
N ALA A 12 -0.40 2.21 -7.81
CA ALA A 12 -1.60 2.42 -8.60
C ALA A 12 -2.47 1.15 -8.68
N ARG A 13 -1.86 -0.02 -8.88
CA ARG A 13 -2.57 -1.31 -8.94
C ARG A 13 -3.23 -1.64 -7.61
N LEU A 14 -2.52 -1.50 -6.50
CA LEU A 14 -3.05 -1.78 -5.17
C LEU A 14 -4.19 -0.82 -4.82
N LEU A 15 -4.06 0.46 -5.13
CA LEU A 15 -5.11 1.46 -4.90
C LEU A 15 -6.35 1.18 -5.75
N ALA A 16 -6.18 0.82 -7.03
CA ALA A 16 -7.29 0.43 -7.90
C ALA A 16 -8.05 -0.79 -7.35
N ARG A 17 -7.34 -1.85 -6.95
CA ARG A 17 -7.94 -3.04 -6.33
C ARG A 17 -8.65 -2.72 -5.01
N SER A 18 -8.11 -1.79 -4.24
CA SER A 18 -8.74 -1.32 -3.00
C SER A 18 -10.09 -0.65 -3.27
N HIS A 19 -10.15 0.18 -4.30
CA HIS A 19 -11.37 0.82 -4.74
C HIS A 19 -12.39 -0.21 -5.26
N GLU A 20 -11.97 -1.17 -6.08
CA GLU A 20 -12.84 -2.27 -6.54
C GLU A 20 -13.43 -3.08 -5.37
N ALA A 21 -12.67 -3.26 -4.29
CA ALA A 21 -13.12 -3.89 -3.05
C ALA A 21 -14.00 -2.99 -2.15
N GLY A 22 -14.36 -1.79 -2.61
CA GLY A 22 -15.19 -0.83 -1.88
C GLY A 22 -14.48 -0.11 -0.74
N LEU A 23 -13.15 -0.18 -0.65
CA LEU A 23 -12.38 0.49 0.39
C LEU A 23 -12.20 1.97 0.04
N SER A 24 -12.52 2.84 1.00
CA SER A 24 -12.41 4.30 0.87
C SER A 24 -11.61 4.95 2.00
N GLY A 25 -11.19 6.19 1.80
CA GLY A 25 -10.44 6.97 2.79
C GLY A 25 -8.96 6.59 2.89
N PRO A 26 -8.23 7.17 3.87
CA PRO A 26 -6.78 6.99 4.02
C PRO A 26 -6.36 5.51 4.03
N ARG A 27 -5.26 5.19 3.34
CA ARG A 27 -4.68 3.84 3.23
C ARG A 27 -3.32 3.77 3.91
N PRO A 28 -3.25 3.74 5.25
CA PRO A 28 -1.99 3.65 5.98
C PRO A 28 -1.19 2.38 5.63
N GLU A 29 -1.86 1.35 5.10
CA GLU A 29 -1.21 0.12 4.59
C GLU A 29 -0.28 0.36 3.40
N LEU A 30 -0.45 1.48 2.68
CA LEU A 30 0.38 1.88 1.54
C LEU A 30 1.56 2.79 1.95
N GLY A 31 1.80 2.97 3.26
CA GLY A 31 2.85 3.85 3.78
C GLY A 31 4.27 3.51 3.31
N PHE A 32 4.54 2.25 2.97
CA PHE A 32 5.83 1.78 2.41
C PHE A 32 6.29 2.56 1.15
N TYR A 33 5.34 3.08 0.36
CA TYR A 33 5.64 3.81 -0.87
C TYR A 33 6.07 5.27 -0.63
N PHE A 34 5.94 5.77 0.60
CA PHE A 34 6.14 7.18 0.93
C PHE A 34 7.34 7.36 1.86
N LYS A 35 8.11 8.43 1.61
CA LYS A 35 9.24 8.81 2.47
C LYS A 35 8.76 9.34 3.84
N ASP A 36 7.59 10.00 3.84
CA ASP A 36 6.95 10.58 5.02
C ASP A 36 5.47 10.19 5.00
N PRO A 37 5.11 9.00 5.52
CA PRO A 37 3.74 8.53 5.52
C PRO A 37 2.88 9.26 6.55
N ASP A 38 1.58 9.34 6.29
CA ASP A 38 0.61 9.97 7.19
C ASP A 38 0.54 9.28 8.57
N GLY A 39 -0.01 10.00 9.55
CA GLY A 39 -0.19 9.50 10.91
C GLY A 39 -0.98 8.18 10.97
N GLY A 40 -0.45 7.21 11.72
CA GLY A 40 -1.03 5.87 11.85
C GLY A 40 -0.22 4.75 11.20
N THR A 41 0.83 5.10 10.45
CA THR A 41 1.80 4.13 9.89
C THR A 41 3.05 4.03 10.78
N SER A 42 3.57 2.81 10.97
CA SER A 42 4.85 2.59 11.68
C SER A 42 6.01 3.31 10.98
N ALA A 43 6.99 3.83 11.73
CA ALA A 43 8.21 4.40 11.17
C ALA A 43 9.21 3.32 10.70
N ALA A 44 9.04 2.07 11.11
CA ALA A 44 9.94 0.98 10.77
C ALA A 44 9.60 0.37 9.41
N LEU A 45 10.56 0.40 8.48
CA LEU A 45 10.36 -0.10 7.10
C LEU A 45 9.92 -1.58 7.05
N ALA A 46 10.47 -2.42 7.93
CA ALA A 46 10.12 -3.84 7.99
C ALA A 46 8.65 -4.05 8.40
N GLU A 47 8.14 -3.23 9.34
CA GLU A 47 6.74 -3.27 9.76
C GLU A 47 5.83 -2.75 8.65
N GLN A 48 6.20 -1.65 7.98
CA GLN A 48 5.47 -1.14 6.82
C GLN A 48 5.37 -2.20 5.71
N TYR A 49 6.45 -2.92 5.43
CA TYR A 49 6.46 -3.99 4.43
C TYR A 49 5.56 -5.17 4.85
N ALA A 50 5.57 -5.56 6.13
CA ALA A 50 4.66 -6.57 6.64
C ALA A 50 3.19 -6.15 6.53
N THR A 51 2.87 -4.88 6.84
CA THR A 51 1.52 -4.32 6.65
C THR A 51 1.10 -4.34 5.19
N LEU A 52 2.00 -3.97 4.27
CA LEU A 52 1.75 -4.00 2.83
C LEU A 52 1.41 -5.42 2.35
N LEU A 53 2.17 -6.43 2.78
CA LEU A 53 1.92 -7.83 2.42
C LEU A 53 0.57 -8.33 2.97
N ALA A 54 0.26 -8.05 4.23
CA ALA A 54 -1.03 -8.42 4.82
C ALA A 54 -2.21 -7.77 4.07
N PHE A 55 -2.04 -6.53 3.65
CA PHE A 55 -3.03 -5.82 2.85
C PHE A 55 -3.21 -6.44 1.46
N ALA A 56 -2.11 -6.77 0.77
CA ALA A 56 -2.17 -7.44 -0.52
C ALA A 56 -2.86 -8.82 -0.46
N GLU A 57 -2.60 -9.61 0.59
CA GLU A 57 -3.30 -10.88 0.81
C GLU A 57 -4.79 -10.68 1.06
N ARG A 58 -5.17 -9.65 1.83
CA ARG A 58 -6.58 -9.29 2.02
C ARG A 58 -7.26 -8.95 0.70
N LEU A 59 -6.66 -8.11 -0.14
CA LEU A 59 -7.20 -7.75 -1.46
C LEU A 59 -7.29 -8.95 -2.41
N ARG A 60 -6.37 -9.92 -2.30
CA ARG A 60 -6.42 -11.16 -3.07
C ARG A 60 -7.61 -12.04 -2.69
N GLY A 61 -7.92 -12.15 -1.39
CA GLY A 61 -9.05 -12.94 -0.89
C GLY A 61 -10.43 -12.35 -1.17
N GLN A 62 -10.52 -11.11 -1.67
CA GLN A 62 -11.78 -10.47 -2.06
C GLN A 62 -12.08 -10.57 -3.58
N ALA A 63 -11.25 -11.30 -4.33
CA ALA A 63 -11.43 -11.55 -5.77
C ALA A 63 -12.43 -12.67 -6.06
#